data_AF-A0A8C1TTM4-F1
#
_entry.id   AF-A0A8C1TTM4-F1
#
_cell.length_a   1.000
_cell.length_b   1.000
_cell.length_c   1.000
_cell.angle_alpha   90.00
_cell.angle_beta   90.00
_cell.angle_gamma   90.00
#
_symmetry.space_group_name_H-M   'P 1'
#
loop_
_entity.id
_entity.type
_entity.pdbx_description
1 polymer ?
#
loop_
_entity_poly.entity_id
_entity_poly.type
_entity_poly.pdbx_seq_one_letter_code
_entity_poly.pdbx_strand_id
1 'polypeptide(L)'
;MSSYFSLFIFLYVVNISEKSFGEMFTSMMSVKQAVFAERQLVDYLRIYLEHEIQRLDDIKRFFSRVTSLHSGIYNEPSATIANPIVAFKLVKRLKSEWMNVVNSNEAEENINALREGYRRMEGSLPKLEDLQGAAQGLMRLQDVYHLRVEGLVRGYFQRITDGNAMDIYKPPVSDTLSGDDCFLVGKVAYDSEDYYHSVQWFEEAVRLFRGREWSPENEGTLEDALDHLMNLNIIYMVHFNVEKYEKLLEESPPVTNQSLDLKRPDSTNLRTRNVYEKLCQTKGSQPKHFENPRLFCDYFTNGNPGLLLQPIKRELISLQPYVVLFHSFVTRAEAKRIKEYAVPGLRRSVVASGVNQATAEYRISKSAWLKESAHGVVGKVDRRISMVTGLNVQPPYAEYLQVVNYGIGGHYEPHFDHATSDSSPLYRLKTGNRVATFMIYLSSVEAGGFTAFIYANFSVPVVENGALFWWNLHRNGQGNVDTLHAGCPVIVGDKWVANKWVHEFGQEFQRRCSLNPEE
;
A
#
# COMPACT_ATOMS: atom_id res chain seq x y z
N MET A 1 -15.77 54.35 -40.60
CA MET A 1 -16.65 53.49 -39.76
C MET A 1 -16.53 52.06 -40.26
N SER A 2 -16.50 51.09 -39.33
CA SER A 2 -16.26 49.63 -39.49
C SER A 2 -14.77 49.23 -39.51
N SER A 3 -14.15 48.81 -38.40
CA SER A 3 -14.38 47.67 -37.47
C SER A 3 -13.75 46.36 -37.97
N TYR A 4 -12.61 45.99 -37.41
CA TYR A 4 -12.12 44.62 -37.29
C TYR A 4 -11.35 44.48 -35.97
N PHE A 5 -12.09 44.09 -34.92
CA PHE A 5 -11.54 43.64 -33.65
C PHE A 5 -11.44 42.11 -33.75
N SER A 6 -10.24 41.56 -33.92
CA SER A 6 -10.01 40.11 -33.83
C SER A 6 -9.97 39.70 -32.37
N LEU A 7 -11.04 39.07 -31.92
CA LEU A 7 -11.15 38.46 -30.60
C LEU A 7 -10.36 37.14 -30.57
N PHE A 8 -9.16 37.15 -29.99
CA PHE A 8 -8.44 35.91 -29.67
C PHE A 8 -9.10 35.25 -28.45
N ILE A 9 -9.94 34.24 -28.72
CA ILE A 9 -10.45 33.33 -27.69
C ILE A 9 -9.29 32.40 -27.30
N PHE A 10 -8.67 32.68 -26.15
CA PHE A 10 -7.83 31.70 -25.46
C PHE A 10 -8.73 30.57 -24.96
N LEU A 11 -8.82 29.50 -25.74
CA LEU A 11 -9.26 28.21 -25.24
C LEU A 11 -8.26 27.75 -24.17
N TYR A 12 -8.59 27.98 -22.90
CA TYR A 12 -8.02 27.24 -21.79
C TYR A 12 -8.43 25.78 -21.97
N VAL A 13 -7.67 25.04 -22.76
CA VAL A 13 -7.64 23.58 -22.66
C VAL A 13 -7.02 23.30 -21.29
N VAL A 14 -7.86 23.15 -20.28
CA VAL A 14 -7.48 22.45 -19.06
C VAL A 14 -7.13 21.04 -19.54
N ASN A 15 -5.86 20.80 -19.80
CA ASN A 15 -5.29 19.46 -19.87
C ASN A 15 -5.47 18.87 -18.48
N ILE A 16 -6.65 18.32 -18.21
CA ILE A 16 -6.81 17.30 -17.19
C ILE A 16 -6.02 16.13 -17.76
N SER A 17 -4.72 16.10 -17.45
CA SER A 17 -3.95 14.88 -17.54
C SER A 17 -4.80 13.82 -16.86
N GLU A 18 -5.24 12.82 -17.62
CA GLU A 18 -5.73 11.55 -17.07
C GLU A 18 -4.61 11.06 -16.16
N LYS A 19 -4.74 11.35 -14.86
CA LYS A 19 -3.85 10.81 -13.84
C LYS A 19 -4.29 9.37 -13.66
N SER A 20 -3.87 8.51 -14.57
CA SER A 20 -3.80 7.08 -14.29
C SER A 20 -2.90 6.92 -13.07
N PHE A 21 -3.51 6.71 -11.91
CA PHE A 21 -2.83 6.38 -10.68
C PHE A 21 -2.40 4.91 -10.77
N GLY A 22 -1.44 4.57 -11.66
CA GLY A 22 -0.99 3.18 -11.81
C GLY A 22 -0.60 2.53 -10.47
N GLU A 23 -0.73 1.20 -10.35
CA GLU A 23 -0.46 0.38 -9.16
C GLU A 23 -0.52 1.15 -7.82
N MET A 24 -1.73 1.53 -7.43
CA MET A 24 -2.11 2.25 -6.23
C MET A 24 -1.66 1.57 -4.92
N PHE A 25 -1.70 0.24 -4.84
CA PHE A 25 -1.30 -0.51 -3.63
C PHE A 25 0.16 -0.28 -3.21
N THR A 26 0.99 0.20 -4.14
CA THR A 26 2.44 0.37 -3.99
C THR A 26 2.84 1.67 -3.29
N SER A 27 1.85 2.50 -2.91
CA SER A 27 2.06 3.79 -2.25
C SER A 27 0.89 4.12 -1.32
N MET A 28 1.16 4.29 -0.02
CA MET A 28 0.13 4.71 0.94
C MET A 28 -0.45 6.09 0.62
N MET A 29 0.27 6.94 -0.12
CA MET A 29 -0.30 8.18 -0.66
C MET A 29 -1.39 7.95 -1.69
N SER A 30 -1.19 6.99 -2.60
CA SER A 30 -2.23 6.62 -3.55
C SER A 30 -3.43 6.03 -2.79
N VAL A 31 -3.22 5.14 -1.82
CA VAL A 31 -4.28 4.62 -0.90
C VAL A 31 -5.08 5.74 -0.24
N LYS A 32 -4.41 6.75 0.34
CA LYS A 32 -5.06 7.93 0.92
C LYS A 32 -5.90 8.72 -0.09
N GLN A 33 -5.56 8.69 -1.37
CA GLN A 33 -6.33 9.37 -2.41
C GLN A 33 -7.64 8.65 -2.76
N ALA A 34 -7.73 7.31 -2.65
CA ALA A 34 -9.00 6.59 -2.87
C ALA A 34 -10.07 6.96 -1.87
N VAL A 35 -9.72 7.33 -0.64
CA VAL A 35 -10.70 7.77 0.36
C VAL A 35 -11.53 8.96 -0.17
N PHE A 36 -10.92 9.83 -0.98
CA PHE A 36 -11.68 10.91 -1.62
C PHE A 36 -12.60 10.39 -2.71
N ALA A 37 -12.16 9.40 -3.50
CA ALA A 37 -12.99 8.78 -4.53
C ALA A 37 -14.20 8.06 -3.93
N GLU A 38 -14.00 7.29 -2.87
CA GLU A 38 -15.07 6.63 -2.12
C GLU A 38 -16.08 7.64 -1.55
N ARG A 39 -15.63 8.74 -0.95
CA ARG A 39 -16.53 9.81 -0.48
C ARG A 39 -17.41 10.37 -1.59
N GLN A 40 -16.86 10.56 -2.79
CA GLN A 40 -17.65 11.01 -3.94
C GLN A 40 -18.64 9.96 -4.41
N LEU A 41 -18.27 8.67 -4.42
CA LEU A 41 -19.19 7.58 -4.73
C LEU A 41 -20.34 7.48 -3.71
N VAL A 42 -20.05 7.65 -2.42
CA VAL A 42 -21.05 7.72 -1.35
C VAL A 42 -22.02 8.88 -1.58
N ASP A 43 -21.53 10.05 -2.00
CA ASP A 43 -22.40 11.18 -2.34
C ASP A 43 -23.31 10.88 -3.54
N TYR A 44 -22.80 10.24 -4.60
CA TYR A 44 -23.63 9.80 -5.72
C TYR A 44 -24.67 8.76 -5.31
N LEU A 45 -24.28 7.79 -4.49
CA LEU A 45 -25.19 6.77 -3.97
C LEU A 45 -26.28 7.41 -3.08
N ARG A 46 -25.93 8.39 -2.25
CA ARG A 46 -26.90 9.13 -1.44
C ARG A 46 -27.93 9.85 -2.29
N ILE A 47 -27.51 10.56 -3.34
CA ILE A 47 -28.43 11.24 -4.27
C ILE A 47 -29.35 10.22 -4.95
N TYR A 48 -28.79 9.09 -5.39
CA TYR A 48 -29.58 8.00 -5.97
C TYR A 48 -30.65 7.50 -5.00
N LEU A 49 -30.28 7.23 -3.74
CA LEU A 49 -31.21 6.78 -2.70
C LEU A 49 -32.31 7.82 -2.43
N GLU A 50 -31.96 9.11 -2.33
CA GLU A 50 -32.94 10.19 -2.17
C GLU A 50 -33.96 10.21 -3.31
N HIS A 51 -33.52 10.08 -4.56
CA HIS A 51 -34.40 10.04 -5.72
C HIS A 51 -35.23 8.75 -5.82
N GLU A 52 -34.67 7.60 -5.42
CA GLU A 52 -35.39 6.33 -5.35
C GLU A 52 -36.51 6.36 -4.32
N ILE A 53 -36.23 6.93 -3.14
CA ILE A 53 -37.23 7.13 -2.08
C ILE A 53 -38.36 8.03 -2.59
N GLN A 54 -38.03 9.16 -3.23
CA GLN A 54 -39.02 10.06 -3.80
C GLN A 54 -39.90 9.36 -4.84
N ARG A 55 -39.29 8.60 -5.77
CA ARG A 55 -40.04 7.80 -6.76
C ARG A 55 -40.98 6.80 -6.08
N LEU A 56 -40.48 6.08 -5.08
CA LEU A 56 -41.30 5.10 -4.34
C LEU A 56 -42.44 5.79 -3.58
N ASP A 57 -42.22 6.96 -3.01
CA ASP A 57 -43.26 7.74 -2.33
C ASP A 57 -44.32 8.23 -3.30
N ASP A 58 -43.95 8.62 -4.52
CA ASP A 58 -44.89 9.00 -5.58
C ASP A 58 -45.76 7.82 -6.02
N ILE A 59 -45.16 6.64 -6.18
CA ILE A 59 -45.88 5.40 -6.49
C ILE A 59 -46.79 4.98 -5.32
N LYS A 60 -46.29 5.01 -4.07
CA LYS A 60 -47.08 4.69 -2.87
C LYS A 60 -48.26 5.64 -2.69
N ARG A 61 -48.06 6.94 -2.95
CA ARG A 61 -49.11 7.95 -2.91
C ARG A 61 -50.17 7.68 -3.96
N PHE A 62 -49.77 7.33 -5.19
CA PHE A 62 -50.71 6.92 -6.22
C PHE A 62 -51.48 5.66 -5.81
N PHE A 63 -50.78 4.60 -5.38
CA PHE A 63 -51.37 3.35 -4.92
C PHE A 63 -52.39 3.57 -3.80
N SER A 64 -52.02 4.29 -2.74
CA SER A 64 -52.90 4.59 -1.60
C SER A 64 -54.17 5.34 -2.03
N ARG A 65 -54.04 6.29 -2.96
CA ARG A 65 -55.18 7.01 -3.54
C ARG A 65 -56.10 6.10 -4.34
N VAL A 66 -55.56 5.15 -5.12
CA VAL A 66 -56.39 4.23 -5.92
C VAL A 66 -57.08 3.17 -5.04
N THR A 67 -56.37 2.64 -4.04
CA THR A 67 -56.89 1.62 -3.13
C THR A 67 -57.99 2.18 -2.22
N SER A 68 -57.82 3.39 -1.68
CA SER A 68 -58.87 4.05 -0.87
C SER A 68 -60.16 4.32 -1.65
N LEU A 69 -60.06 4.62 -2.95
CA LEU A 69 -61.24 4.78 -3.79
C LEU A 69 -61.94 3.43 -4.05
N HIS A 70 -61.19 2.32 -4.16
CA HIS A 70 -61.75 0.98 -4.32
C HIS A 70 -62.40 0.44 -3.06
N SER A 71 -61.81 0.68 -1.88
CA SER A 71 -62.39 0.23 -0.61
C SER A 71 -63.57 1.07 -0.13
N GLY A 72 -63.81 2.24 -0.73
CA GLY A 72 -64.94 3.12 -0.41
C GLY A 72 -65.96 3.19 -1.54
N ILE A 73 -65.69 4.04 -2.52
CA ILE A 73 -66.65 4.46 -3.55
C ILE A 73 -67.05 3.29 -4.45
N TYR A 74 -66.13 2.39 -4.80
CA TYR A 74 -66.41 1.32 -5.76
C TYR A 74 -66.99 0.02 -5.17
N ASN A 75 -67.33 -0.03 -3.87
CA ASN A 75 -67.95 -1.20 -3.26
C ASN A 75 -69.39 -1.47 -3.74
N GLU A 76 -70.09 -0.46 -4.29
CA GLU A 76 -71.44 -0.56 -4.87
C GLU A 76 -71.39 -0.08 -6.34
N PRO A 77 -71.12 -0.97 -7.32
CA PRO A 77 -70.82 -0.59 -8.70
C PRO A 77 -71.96 0.15 -9.43
N SER A 78 -73.21 -0.19 -9.11
CA SER A 78 -74.42 0.31 -9.77
C SER A 78 -74.71 1.79 -9.45
N ALA A 79 -74.54 2.21 -8.20
CA ALA A 79 -74.72 3.60 -7.77
C ALA A 79 -73.55 4.51 -8.22
N THR A 80 -72.37 3.92 -8.37
CA THR A 80 -71.12 4.65 -8.63
C THR A 80 -71.00 5.10 -10.09
N ILE A 81 -71.49 4.28 -11.03
CA ILE A 81 -71.49 4.59 -12.48
C ILE A 81 -72.55 5.67 -12.80
N ALA A 82 -73.58 5.83 -11.97
CA ALA A 82 -74.60 6.87 -12.14
C ALA A 82 -74.08 8.30 -11.85
N ASN A 83 -72.96 8.45 -11.14
CA ASN A 83 -72.34 9.76 -10.88
C ASN A 83 -71.34 10.12 -11.99
N PRO A 84 -71.65 11.09 -12.87
CA PRO A 84 -70.80 11.43 -14.02
C PRO A 84 -69.41 11.95 -13.61
N ILE A 85 -69.27 12.54 -12.42
CA ILE A 85 -67.97 13.01 -11.91
C ILE A 85 -67.10 11.81 -11.54
N VAL A 86 -67.68 10.81 -10.88
CA VAL A 86 -66.95 9.58 -10.49
C VAL A 86 -66.56 8.77 -11.72
N ALA A 87 -67.47 8.64 -12.70
CA ALA A 87 -67.20 8.00 -13.98
C ALA A 87 -66.07 8.73 -14.74
N PHE A 88 -66.11 10.07 -14.83
CA PHE A 88 -65.04 10.84 -15.45
C PHE A 88 -63.69 10.63 -14.76
N LYS A 89 -63.64 10.67 -13.41
CA LYS A 89 -62.39 10.45 -12.65
C LYS A 89 -61.83 9.04 -12.86
N LEU A 90 -62.69 8.02 -12.96
CA LEU A 90 -62.28 6.65 -13.30
C LEU A 90 -61.67 6.58 -14.70
N VAL A 91 -62.37 7.12 -15.70
CA VAL A 91 -61.88 7.13 -17.10
C VAL A 91 -60.56 7.89 -17.22
N LYS A 92 -60.46 9.09 -16.61
CA LYS A 92 -59.20 9.86 -16.57
C LYS A 92 -58.07 9.06 -15.94
N ARG A 93 -58.31 8.42 -14.80
CA ARG A 93 -57.30 7.61 -14.10
C ARG A 93 -56.80 6.45 -14.97
N LEU A 94 -57.72 5.70 -15.58
CA LEU A 94 -57.39 4.56 -16.45
C LEU A 94 -56.69 5.00 -17.75
N LYS A 95 -57.08 6.15 -18.33
CA LYS A 95 -56.53 6.61 -19.60
C LYS A 95 -55.19 7.35 -19.47
N SER A 96 -54.98 8.08 -18.39
CA SER A 96 -53.83 9.00 -18.25
C SER A 96 -52.98 8.76 -17.01
N GLU A 97 -53.58 8.65 -15.82
CA GLU A 97 -52.79 8.58 -14.59
C GLU A 97 -52.02 7.27 -14.45
N TRP A 98 -52.63 6.13 -14.79
CA TRP A 98 -51.93 4.84 -14.83
C TRP A 98 -50.79 4.82 -15.85
N MET A 99 -50.99 5.44 -17.02
CA MET A 99 -49.94 5.54 -18.04
C MET A 99 -48.73 6.33 -17.55
N ASN A 100 -48.94 7.40 -16.77
CA ASN A 100 -47.83 8.17 -16.19
C ASN A 100 -47.01 7.35 -15.19
N VAL A 101 -47.64 6.44 -14.45
CA VAL A 101 -46.93 5.57 -13.49
C VAL A 101 -46.21 4.43 -14.21
N VAL A 102 -46.90 3.74 -15.13
CA VAL A 102 -46.36 2.57 -15.84
C VAL A 102 -45.25 2.95 -16.82
N ASN A 103 -45.36 4.11 -17.48
CA ASN A 103 -44.37 4.60 -18.43
C ASN A 103 -43.41 5.62 -17.83
N SER A 104 -43.32 5.70 -16.50
CA SER A 104 -42.33 6.56 -15.85
C SER A 104 -40.92 6.00 -16.11
N ASN A 105 -40.02 6.87 -16.57
CA ASN A 105 -38.60 6.54 -16.74
C ASN A 105 -37.76 6.91 -15.52
N GLU A 106 -38.37 7.42 -14.43
CA GLU A 106 -37.66 7.91 -13.24
C GLU A 106 -36.69 6.87 -12.68
N ALA A 107 -37.05 5.58 -12.72
CA ALA A 107 -36.17 4.50 -12.28
C ALA A 107 -34.91 4.36 -13.13
N GLU A 108 -35.07 4.43 -14.44
CA GLU A 108 -33.96 4.34 -15.39
C GLU A 108 -33.09 5.60 -15.32
N GLU A 109 -33.70 6.78 -15.20
CA GLU A 109 -33.00 8.06 -15.04
C GLU A 109 -32.16 8.09 -13.76
N ASN A 110 -32.73 7.65 -12.63
CA ASN A 110 -32.04 7.58 -11.35
C ASN A 110 -30.79 6.68 -11.41
N ILE A 111 -30.93 5.44 -11.90
CA ILE A 111 -29.78 4.51 -11.97
C ILE A 111 -28.75 4.96 -13.00
N ASN A 112 -29.18 5.58 -14.11
CA ASN A 112 -28.26 6.11 -15.11
C ASN A 112 -27.45 7.29 -14.56
N ALA A 113 -28.03 8.12 -13.69
CA ALA A 113 -27.29 9.18 -13.01
C ALA A 113 -26.20 8.62 -12.07
N LEU A 114 -26.50 7.57 -11.31
CA LEU A 114 -25.50 6.88 -10.47
C LEU A 114 -24.39 6.26 -11.31
N ARG A 115 -24.74 5.54 -12.39
CA ARG A 115 -23.78 4.92 -13.32
C ARG A 115 -22.85 5.96 -13.94
N GLU A 116 -23.39 7.11 -14.34
CA GLU A 116 -22.58 8.19 -14.90
C GLU A 116 -21.65 8.82 -13.84
N GLY A 117 -22.14 8.98 -12.60
CA GLY A 117 -21.30 9.33 -11.45
C GLY A 117 -20.11 8.39 -11.28
N TYR A 118 -20.35 7.08 -11.33
CA TYR A 118 -19.32 6.04 -11.24
C TYR A 118 -18.33 6.10 -12.42
N ARG A 119 -18.81 6.16 -13.66
CA ARG A 119 -17.95 6.23 -14.86
C ARG A 119 -16.99 7.42 -14.83
N ARG A 120 -17.43 8.58 -14.33
CA ARG A 120 -16.57 9.76 -14.16
C ARG A 120 -15.40 9.53 -13.19
N MET A 121 -15.57 8.58 -12.26
CA MET A 121 -14.56 8.25 -11.25
C MET A 121 -13.69 7.06 -11.65
N GLU A 122 -14.10 6.24 -12.62
CA GLU A 122 -13.48 4.97 -12.99
C GLU A 122 -11.97 5.07 -13.19
N GLY A 123 -11.48 6.12 -13.85
CA GLY A 123 -10.04 6.35 -14.06
C GLY A 123 -9.21 6.61 -12.78
N SER A 124 -9.87 6.87 -11.65
CA SER A 124 -9.26 7.09 -10.33
C SER A 124 -9.50 5.97 -9.32
N LEU A 125 -10.31 4.96 -9.68
CA LEU A 125 -10.58 3.82 -8.82
C LEU A 125 -9.44 2.79 -8.91
N PRO A 126 -9.21 2.00 -7.84
CA PRO A 126 -8.28 0.89 -7.88
C PRO A 126 -8.66 -0.12 -8.97
N LYS A 127 -7.66 -0.73 -9.58
CA LYS A 127 -7.82 -1.82 -10.55
C LYS A 127 -7.69 -3.18 -9.87
N LEU A 128 -8.01 -4.26 -10.60
CA LEU A 128 -7.84 -5.62 -10.10
C LEU A 128 -6.40 -5.91 -9.63
N GLU A 129 -5.40 -5.39 -10.35
CA GLU A 129 -3.97 -5.48 -9.97
C GLU A 129 -3.67 -4.86 -8.59
N ASP A 130 -4.42 -3.83 -8.20
CA ASP A 130 -4.27 -3.18 -6.89
C ASP A 130 -4.79 -4.05 -5.76
N LEU A 131 -5.93 -4.70 -6.01
CA LEU A 131 -6.55 -5.62 -5.06
C LEU A 131 -5.66 -6.85 -4.84
N GLN A 132 -5.16 -7.44 -5.93
CA GLN A 132 -4.20 -8.54 -5.89
C GLN A 132 -2.91 -8.15 -5.16
N GLY A 133 -2.34 -6.98 -5.49
CA GLY A 133 -1.14 -6.47 -4.83
C GLY A 133 -1.33 -6.18 -3.34
N ALA A 134 -2.52 -5.73 -2.93
CA ALA A 134 -2.87 -5.55 -1.52
C ALA A 134 -2.96 -6.88 -0.77
N ALA A 135 -3.61 -7.89 -1.36
CA ALA A 135 -3.69 -9.25 -0.81
C ALA A 135 -2.29 -9.89 -0.65
N GLN A 136 -1.43 -9.76 -1.66
CA GLN A 136 -0.01 -10.16 -1.58
C GLN A 136 0.74 -9.39 -0.49
N GLY A 137 0.40 -8.12 -0.28
CA GLY A 137 0.91 -7.32 0.83
C GLY A 137 0.57 -7.90 2.19
N LEU A 138 -0.66 -8.39 2.39
CA LEU A 138 -1.09 -9.07 3.63
C LEU A 138 -0.32 -10.38 3.86
N MET A 139 -0.21 -11.22 2.82
CA MET A 139 0.57 -12.47 2.88
C MET A 139 2.04 -12.19 3.23
N ARG A 140 2.63 -11.14 2.66
CA ARG A 140 4.00 -10.73 2.99
C ARG A 140 4.15 -10.30 4.46
N LEU A 141 3.16 -9.62 5.02
CA LEU A 141 3.16 -9.24 6.43
C LEU A 141 3.02 -10.47 7.32
N GLN A 142 2.11 -11.37 6.97
CA GLN A 142 1.93 -12.67 7.65
C GLN A 142 3.26 -13.40 7.75
N ASP A 143 3.93 -13.51 6.63
CA ASP A 143 5.23 -14.14 6.47
C ASP A 143 6.35 -13.49 7.30
N VAL A 144 6.64 -12.22 7.03
CA VAL A 144 7.85 -11.57 7.59
C VAL A 144 7.75 -11.41 9.11
N TYR A 145 6.53 -11.26 9.64
CA TYR A 145 6.31 -11.06 11.07
C TYR A 145 5.73 -12.28 11.79
N HIS A 146 5.56 -13.40 11.10
CA HIS A 146 4.90 -14.61 11.59
C HIS A 146 3.52 -14.32 12.19
N LEU A 147 2.74 -13.50 11.50
CA LEU A 147 1.42 -13.10 11.99
C LEU A 147 0.43 -14.24 11.83
N ARG A 148 -0.53 -14.28 12.74
CA ARG A 148 -1.69 -15.17 12.63
C ARG A 148 -2.73 -14.58 11.69
N VAL A 149 -3.31 -15.42 10.85
CA VAL A 149 -4.47 -15.03 10.01
C VAL A 149 -5.63 -14.56 10.89
N GLU A 150 -5.95 -15.23 11.99
CA GLU A 150 -7.07 -14.82 12.85
C GLU A 150 -6.83 -13.46 13.53
N GLY A 151 -5.56 -13.13 13.78
CA GLY A 151 -5.15 -11.80 14.27
C GLY A 151 -5.35 -10.74 13.19
N LEU A 152 -4.82 -11.00 11.98
CA LEU A 152 -4.96 -10.12 10.82
C LEU A 152 -6.42 -9.81 10.49
N VAL A 153 -7.29 -10.82 10.53
CA VAL A 153 -8.74 -10.67 10.33
C VAL A 153 -9.38 -9.71 11.33
N ARG A 154 -8.88 -9.65 12.57
CA ARG A 154 -9.36 -8.72 13.59
C ARG A 154 -8.69 -7.34 13.53
N GLY A 155 -7.80 -7.13 12.55
CA GLY A 155 -6.95 -5.95 12.47
C GLY A 155 -5.85 -5.89 13.54
N TYR A 156 -5.53 -7.03 14.18
CA TYR A 156 -4.52 -7.11 15.25
C TYR A 156 -3.27 -7.87 14.76
N PHE A 157 -2.11 -7.25 14.87
CA PHE A 157 -0.86 -7.85 14.41
C PHE A 157 -0.26 -8.68 15.54
N GLN A 158 -0.63 -9.95 15.60
CA GLN A 158 -0.21 -10.91 16.64
C GLN A 158 0.59 -12.06 16.05
N ARG A 159 1.61 -12.53 16.78
CA ARG A 159 2.35 -13.75 16.45
C ARG A 159 2.33 -14.75 17.60
N ILE A 160 2.61 -16.01 17.32
CA ILE A 160 2.84 -17.01 18.38
C ILE A 160 4.31 -16.96 18.81
N THR A 161 4.57 -16.91 20.11
CA THR A 161 5.90 -17.07 20.70
C THR A 161 5.75 -17.94 21.94
N ASP A 162 6.48 -19.07 21.99
CA ASP A 162 6.42 -20.06 23.08
C ASP A 162 4.99 -20.54 23.40
N GLY A 163 4.19 -20.77 22.34
CA GLY A 163 2.80 -21.22 22.45
C GLY A 163 1.78 -20.15 22.82
N ASN A 164 2.21 -18.92 23.10
CA ASN A 164 1.33 -17.82 23.48
C ASN A 164 1.21 -16.76 22.37
N ALA A 165 0.02 -16.18 22.22
CA ALA A 165 -0.19 -15.05 21.33
C ALA A 165 0.45 -13.78 21.92
N MET A 166 1.35 -13.16 21.17
CA MET A 166 2.03 -11.92 21.54
C MET A 166 1.65 -10.81 20.55
N ASP A 167 1.19 -9.68 21.07
CA ASP A 167 0.89 -8.49 20.27
C ASP A 167 2.18 -7.85 19.76
N ILE A 168 2.34 -7.79 18.43
CA ILE A 168 3.36 -6.97 17.79
C ILE A 168 2.91 -5.52 17.79
N TYR A 169 1.67 -5.30 17.34
CA TYR A 169 1.02 -3.99 17.30
C TYR A 169 -0.51 -4.12 17.28
N LYS A 170 -1.19 -3.21 17.98
CA LYS A 170 -2.65 -3.09 17.98
C LYS A 170 -3.03 -1.66 17.57
N PRO A 171 -3.55 -1.46 16.35
CA PRO A 171 -4.00 -0.14 15.90
C PRO A 171 -5.11 0.41 16.80
N PRO A 172 -5.17 1.73 17.03
CA PRO A 172 -6.25 2.36 17.79
C PRO A 172 -7.59 2.35 17.03
N VAL A 173 -7.52 2.32 15.69
CA VAL A 173 -8.66 2.14 14.79
C VAL A 173 -8.40 0.87 14.00
N SER A 174 -9.29 -0.10 14.13
CA SER A 174 -9.22 -1.39 13.42
C SER A 174 -10.59 -1.70 12.84
N ASP A 175 -10.60 -2.26 11.65
CA ASP A 175 -11.76 -2.93 11.07
C ASP A 175 -11.51 -4.43 11.01
N THR A 176 -12.56 -5.21 10.79
CA THR A 176 -12.46 -6.67 10.67
C THR A 176 -12.66 -7.12 9.24
N LEU A 177 -11.80 -8.02 8.76
CA LEU A 177 -12.01 -8.69 7.49
C LEU A 177 -13.24 -9.60 7.59
N SER A 178 -14.07 -9.56 6.56
CA SER A 178 -15.21 -10.45 6.36
C SER A 178 -14.76 -11.82 5.81
N GLY A 179 -15.71 -12.76 5.70
CA GLY A 179 -15.46 -14.03 5.02
C GLY A 179 -15.10 -13.83 3.55
N ASP A 180 -15.72 -12.84 2.90
CA ASP A 180 -15.45 -12.47 1.50
C ASP A 180 -14.03 -11.93 1.31
N ASP A 181 -13.59 -11.03 2.20
CA ASP A 181 -12.22 -10.52 2.18
C ASP A 181 -11.19 -11.65 2.34
N CYS A 182 -11.45 -12.59 3.24
CA CYS A 182 -10.58 -13.76 3.45
C CYS A 182 -10.58 -14.69 2.24
N PHE A 183 -11.74 -14.92 1.64
CA PHE A 183 -11.88 -15.71 0.41
C PHE A 183 -11.07 -15.10 -0.73
N LEU A 184 -11.16 -13.78 -0.91
CA LEU A 184 -10.39 -13.07 -1.93
C LEU A 184 -8.87 -13.22 -1.72
N VAL A 185 -8.36 -13.06 -0.50
CA VAL A 185 -6.93 -13.27 -0.21
C VAL A 185 -6.53 -14.73 -0.50
N GLY A 186 -7.36 -15.68 -0.08
CA GLY A 186 -7.14 -17.11 -0.34
C GLY A 186 -7.14 -17.46 -1.83
N LYS A 187 -8.00 -16.82 -2.62
CA LYS A 187 -8.09 -16.96 -4.08
C LYS A 187 -6.87 -16.38 -4.79
N VAL A 188 -6.42 -15.18 -4.39
CA VAL A 188 -5.17 -14.60 -4.93
C VAL A 188 -3.97 -15.52 -4.67
N ALA A 189 -3.91 -16.12 -3.48
CA ALA A 189 -2.88 -17.09 -3.14
C ALA A 189 -3.00 -18.37 -4.00
N TYR A 190 -4.22 -18.90 -4.15
CA TYR A 190 -4.50 -20.08 -4.98
C TYR A 190 -4.07 -19.89 -6.44
N ASP A 191 -4.48 -18.76 -7.03
CA ASP A 191 -4.17 -18.40 -8.42
C ASP A 191 -2.66 -18.18 -8.64
N SER A 192 -1.92 -17.88 -7.56
CA SER A 192 -0.46 -17.76 -7.56
C SER A 192 0.26 -19.06 -7.22
N GLU A 193 -0.46 -20.19 -7.12
CA GLU A 193 0.05 -21.50 -6.68
C GLU A 193 0.66 -21.49 -5.26
N ASP A 194 0.33 -20.48 -4.45
CA ASP A 194 0.72 -20.37 -3.04
C ASP A 194 -0.30 -21.08 -2.15
N TYR A 195 -0.27 -22.40 -2.20
CA TYR A 195 -1.21 -23.23 -1.44
C TYR A 195 -0.99 -23.12 0.08
N TYR A 196 0.20 -22.74 0.53
CA TYR A 196 0.49 -22.51 1.95
C TYR A 196 -0.37 -21.38 2.52
N HIS A 197 -0.45 -20.24 1.83
CA HIS A 197 -1.32 -19.14 2.24
C HIS A 197 -2.79 -19.42 1.92
N SER A 198 -3.06 -19.96 0.72
CA SER A 198 -4.41 -20.20 0.24
C SER A 198 -5.27 -20.98 1.25
N VAL A 199 -4.72 -22.04 1.80
CA VAL A 199 -5.41 -22.90 2.77
C VAL A 199 -5.75 -22.14 4.05
N GLN A 200 -4.79 -21.44 4.63
CA GLN A 200 -4.99 -20.69 5.87
C GLN A 200 -6.08 -19.61 5.72
N TRP A 201 -6.10 -18.92 4.58
CA TRP A 201 -7.09 -17.87 4.30
C TRP A 201 -8.48 -18.43 3.96
N PHE A 202 -8.56 -19.54 3.22
CA PHE A 202 -9.85 -20.20 2.95
C PHE A 202 -10.46 -20.86 4.20
N GLU A 203 -9.65 -21.47 5.08
CA GLU A 203 -10.15 -22.00 6.35
C GLU A 203 -10.79 -20.90 7.20
N GLU A 204 -10.16 -19.73 7.27
CA GLU A 204 -10.70 -18.58 7.98
C GLU A 204 -11.93 -17.98 7.27
N ALA A 205 -11.96 -17.97 5.94
CA ALA A 205 -13.13 -17.57 5.16
C ALA A 205 -14.34 -18.47 5.48
N VAL A 206 -14.17 -19.79 5.44
CA VAL A 206 -15.19 -20.78 5.82
C VAL A 206 -15.68 -20.52 7.25
N ARG A 207 -14.76 -20.28 8.19
CA ARG A 207 -15.11 -19.98 9.59
C ARG A 207 -15.99 -18.75 9.71
N LEU A 208 -15.74 -17.71 8.91
CA LEU A 208 -16.47 -16.43 8.95
C LEU A 208 -17.80 -16.47 8.17
N PHE A 209 -17.91 -17.26 7.11
CA PHE A 209 -19.15 -17.43 6.36
C PHE A 209 -20.21 -18.22 7.14
N ARG A 210 -19.79 -19.14 8.02
CA ARG A 210 -20.72 -19.93 8.84
C ARG A 210 -21.66 -19.05 9.67
N GLY A 211 -22.95 -19.31 9.55
CA GLY A 211 -24.00 -18.61 10.30
C GLY A 211 -24.24 -17.17 9.85
N ARG A 212 -23.76 -16.77 8.66
CA ARG A 212 -24.04 -15.46 8.07
C ARG A 212 -24.81 -15.61 6.76
N GLU A 213 -25.75 -14.70 6.52
CA GLU A 213 -26.43 -14.61 5.22
C GLU A 213 -25.49 -13.98 4.20
N TRP A 214 -25.55 -14.47 2.96
CA TRP A 214 -24.80 -13.92 1.85
C TRP A 214 -25.32 -12.52 1.48
N SER A 215 -24.39 -11.60 1.23
CA SER A 215 -24.70 -10.24 0.77
C SER A 215 -24.45 -10.13 -0.75
N PRO A 216 -25.30 -9.42 -1.51
CA PRO A 216 -25.05 -9.12 -2.92
C PRO A 216 -23.73 -8.40 -3.24
N GLU A 217 -23.10 -7.81 -2.23
CA GLU A 217 -21.82 -7.11 -2.35
C GLU A 217 -20.62 -8.07 -2.35
N ASN A 218 -20.79 -9.31 -1.89
CA ASN A 218 -19.71 -10.28 -1.75
C ASN A 218 -19.44 -10.99 -3.08
N GLU A 219 -18.17 -11.23 -3.39
CA GLU A 219 -17.75 -12.00 -4.56
C GLU A 219 -17.77 -13.52 -4.33
N GLY A 220 -17.49 -13.96 -3.10
CA GLY A 220 -17.38 -15.36 -2.71
C GLY A 220 -18.48 -15.83 -1.77
N THR A 221 -18.64 -17.15 -1.72
CA THR A 221 -19.59 -17.85 -0.86
C THR A 221 -18.90 -18.90 0.03
N LEU A 222 -19.66 -19.47 0.96
CA LEU A 222 -19.21 -20.62 1.76
C LEU A 222 -18.86 -21.80 0.85
N GLU A 223 -19.71 -22.07 -0.13
CA GLU A 223 -19.55 -23.12 -1.12
C GLU A 223 -18.29 -22.92 -1.95
N ASP A 224 -18.04 -21.71 -2.44
CA ASP A 224 -16.82 -21.42 -3.21
C ASP A 224 -15.55 -21.67 -2.40
N ALA A 225 -15.52 -21.25 -1.13
CA ALA A 225 -14.38 -21.44 -0.25
C ALA A 225 -14.11 -22.93 0.02
N LEU A 226 -15.18 -23.72 0.24
CA LEU A 226 -15.08 -25.16 0.43
C LEU A 226 -14.61 -25.88 -0.84
N ASP A 227 -15.11 -25.47 -2.01
CA ASP A 227 -14.71 -26.05 -3.30
C ASP A 227 -13.21 -25.86 -3.57
N HIS A 228 -12.65 -24.70 -3.25
CA HIS A 228 -11.21 -24.48 -3.38
C HIS A 228 -10.40 -25.35 -2.42
N LEU A 229 -10.81 -25.48 -1.15
CA LEU A 229 -10.16 -26.37 -0.18
C LEU A 229 -10.21 -27.84 -0.62
N MET A 230 -11.31 -28.26 -1.24
CA MET A 230 -11.45 -29.60 -1.82
C MET A 230 -10.50 -29.83 -2.99
N ASN A 231 -10.38 -28.87 -3.91
CA ASN A 231 -9.45 -28.95 -5.04
C ASN A 231 -7.98 -29.04 -4.58
N LEU A 232 -7.66 -28.44 -3.43
CA LEU A 232 -6.34 -28.54 -2.78
C LEU A 232 -6.08 -29.89 -2.09
N ASN A 233 -6.98 -30.87 -2.21
CA ASN A 233 -6.94 -32.19 -1.56
C ASN A 233 -6.91 -32.15 -0.02
N ILE A 234 -7.38 -31.07 0.62
CA ILE A 234 -7.32 -30.92 2.08
C ILE A 234 -8.53 -31.50 2.80
N ILE A 235 -9.62 -31.82 2.09
CA ILE A 235 -10.73 -32.58 2.65
C ILE A 235 -11.21 -33.56 1.58
N TYR A 236 -11.20 -34.84 1.94
CA TYR A 236 -11.47 -36.03 1.12
C TYR A 236 -12.39 -35.81 -0.10
N MET A 237 -11.93 -36.30 -1.26
CA MET A 237 -12.74 -36.51 -2.46
C MET A 237 -14.11 -37.11 -2.11
N VAL A 238 -15.19 -36.42 -2.51
CA VAL A 238 -16.45 -36.95 -3.08
C VAL A 238 -17.43 -35.77 -3.18
N HIS A 239 -17.99 -35.53 -4.37
CA HIS A 239 -19.19 -34.69 -4.57
C HIS A 239 -20.33 -35.17 -3.65
N PHE A 240 -20.75 -34.46 -2.59
CA PHE A 240 -22.11 -34.55 -1.99
C PHE A 240 -22.36 -33.55 -0.84
N ASN A 241 -23.44 -32.75 -0.95
CA ASN A 241 -24.24 -32.03 0.08
C ASN A 241 -23.56 -31.45 1.35
N VAL A 242 -23.65 -30.11 1.53
CA VAL A 242 -23.10 -29.30 2.64
C VAL A 242 -23.36 -29.90 4.04
N GLU A 243 -24.56 -30.41 4.34
CA GLU A 243 -24.91 -31.04 5.62
C GLU A 243 -24.05 -32.28 5.98
N LYS A 244 -23.55 -33.00 4.97
CA LYS A 244 -22.68 -34.17 5.19
C LYS A 244 -21.25 -33.75 5.50
N TYR A 245 -20.80 -32.61 4.98
CA TYR A 245 -19.51 -32.01 5.33
C TYR A 245 -19.50 -31.48 6.77
N GLU A 246 -20.58 -30.86 7.21
CA GLU A 246 -20.73 -30.39 8.59
C GLU A 246 -20.59 -31.55 9.60
N LYS A 247 -21.21 -32.69 9.32
CA LYS A 247 -21.03 -33.91 10.12
C LYS A 247 -19.60 -34.45 10.10
N LEU A 248 -18.91 -34.41 8.96
CA LEU A 248 -17.52 -34.88 8.88
C LEU A 248 -16.54 -33.96 9.64
N LEU A 249 -16.81 -32.66 9.71
CA LEU A 249 -16.04 -31.69 10.50
C LEU A 249 -16.29 -31.81 12.01
N GLU A 250 -17.48 -32.26 12.42
CA GLU A 250 -17.80 -32.58 13.82
C GLU A 250 -17.25 -33.96 14.25
N GLU A 251 -17.31 -34.97 13.35
CA GLU A 251 -16.82 -36.33 13.60
C GLU A 251 -15.30 -36.47 13.47
N SER A 252 -14.66 -35.61 12.67
CA SER A 252 -13.21 -35.44 12.55
C SER A 252 -12.86 -33.97 12.79
N PRO A 253 -12.65 -33.53 14.05
CA PRO A 253 -12.13 -32.19 14.31
C PRO A 253 -10.85 -31.99 13.49
N PRO A 254 -10.54 -30.75 13.04
CA PRO A 254 -9.36 -30.50 12.22
C PRO A 254 -8.18 -31.17 12.91
N VAL A 255 -7.61 -32.17 12.22
CA VAL A 255 -6.53 -32.97 12.75
C VAL A 255 -5.37 -32.01 12.92
N THR A 256 -5.23 -31.48 14.12
CA THR A 256 -4.19 -30.54 14.54
C THR A 256 -2.79 -31.17 14.45
N ASN A 257 -2.68 -32.42 13.98
CA ASN A 257 -1.47 -33.24 13.96
C ASN A 257 -1.24 -34.09 12.68
N GLN A 258 -2.00 -33.88 11.61
CA GLN A 258 -1.58 -34.29 10.26
C GLN A 258 -1.48 -33.01 9.44
N SER A 259 -0.53 -32.16 9.82
CA SER A 259 -0.06 -31.11 8.94
C SER A 259 0.33 -31.78 7.63
N LEU A 260 -0.42 -31.53 6.56
CA LEU A 260 0.24 -31.37 5.28
C LEU A 260 1.38 -30.40 5.58
N ASP A 261 2.62 -30.87 5.47
CA ASP A 261 3.81 -30.01 5.51
C ASP A 261 3.77 -29.15 4.24
N LEU A 262 2.75 -28.27 4.13
CA LEU A 262 2.64 -27.25 3.12
C LEU A 262 3.81 -26.32 3.41
N LYS A 263 4.89 -26.55 2.67
CA LYS A 263 6.05 -25.69 2.74
C LYS A 263 5.67 -24.38 2.08
N ARG A 264 5.87 -23.30 2.82
CA ARG A 264 5.87 -21.96 2.27
C ARG A 264 6.71 -21.94 0.98
N PRO A 265 6.22 -21.34 -0.12
CA PRO A 265 6.96 -21.31 -1.37
C PRO A 265 8.37 -20.75 -1.19
N ASP A 266 9.36 -21.43 -1.77
CA ASP A 266 10.74 -20.96 -1.76
C ASP A 266 10.84 -19.66 -2.55
N SER A 267 11.34 -18.60 -1.90
CA SER A 267 11.61 -17.35 -2.59
C SER A 267 12.81 -17.57 -3.53
N THR A 268 12.59 -17.50 -4.83
CA THR A 268 13.62 -17.69 -5.86
C THR A 268 14.77 -16.67 -5.74
N ASN A 269 14.52 -15.51 -5.12
CA ASN A 269 15.42 -14.36 -5.12
C ASN A 269 16.16 -14.11 -3.78
N LEU A 270 15.77 -14.75 -2.67
CA LEU A 270 16.26 -14.42 -1.33
C LEU A 270 16.99 -15.57 -0.64
N ARG A 271 18.30 -15.71 -0.93
CA ARG A 271 19.17 -16.66 -0.19
C ARG A 271 19.25 -16.38 1.31
N THR A 272 18.97 -15.15 1.72
CA THR A 272 19.10 -14.66 3.10
C THR A 272 17.74 -14.45 3.80
N ARG A 273 16.65 -15.02 3.25
CA ARG A 273 15.27 -14.82 3.73
C ARG A 273 15.12 -14.96 5.25
N ASN A 274 15.59 -16.06 5.82
CA ASN A 274 15.43 -16.34 7.26
C ASN A 274 16.09 -15.28 8.15
N VAL A 275 17.28 -14.80 7.76
CA VAL A 275 18.00 -13.76 8.51
C VAL A 275 17.27 -12.42 8.36
N TYR A 276 16.86 -12.08 7.14
CA TYR A 276 16.08 -10.87 6.86
C TYR A 276 14.79 -10.79 7.70
N GLU A 277 13.98 -11.85 7.67
CA GLU A 277 12.70 -11.89 8.40
C GLU A 277 12.93 -11.80 9.91
N LYS A 278 13.92 -12.53 10.44
CA LYS A 278 14.32 -12.44 11.85
C LYS A 278 14.70 -11.01 12.24
N LEU A 279 15.46 -10.29 11.40
CA LEU A 279 15.86 -8.90 11.66
C LEU A 279 14.69 -7.92 11.59
N CYS A 280 13.68 -8.17 10.76
CA CYS A 280 12.46 -7.36 10.77
C CYS A 280 11.64 -7.57 12.06
N GLN A 281 11.75 -8.74 12.67
CA GLN A 281 11.04 -9.10 13.90
C GLN A 281 11.68 -8.55 15.19
N THR A 282 12.91 -8.01 15.15
CA THR A 282 13.64 -7.56 16.36
C THR A 282 13.22 -6.18 16.87
N LYS A 283 12.19 -5.53 16.30
CA LYS A 283 11.79 -4.15 16.63
C LYS A 283 12.94 -3.12 16.58
N GLY A 284 14.00 -3.39 15.84
CA GLY A 284 15.19 -2.54 15.78
C GLY A 284 16.05 -2.55 17.06
N SER A 285 15.78 -3.45 18.02
CA SER A 285 16.67 -3.63 19.16
C SER A 285 17.88 -4.45 18.72
N GLN A 286 19.08 -3.87 18.83
CA GLN A 286 20.32 -4.64 18.91
C GLN A 286 20.18 -5.64 20.07
N PRO A 287 20.65 -6.88 19.96
CA PRO A 287 20.68 -7.80 21.09
C PRO A 287 21.37 -7.12 22.27
N LYS A 288 20.62 -6.82 23.34
CA LYS A 288 21.14 -6.16 24.57
C LYS A 288 22.28 -6.94 25.25
N HIS A 289 22.60 -8.13 24.76
CA HIS A 289 23.64 -9.00 25.31
C HIS A 289 25.07 -8.49 25.03
N PHE A 290 25.26 -7.45 24.20
CA PHE A 290 26.56 -6.83 23.95
C PHE A 290 26.48 -5.30 24.02
N GLU A 291 26.76 -4.72 25.19
CA GLU A 291 27.13 -3.30 25.27
C GLU A 291 28.54 -3.17 24.67
N ASN A 292 28.62 -2.71 23.42
CA ASN A 292 29.91 -2.36 22.82
C ASN A 292 30.23 -0.91 23.24
N PRO A 293 31.19 -0.68 24.16
CA PRO A 293 31.48 0.66 24.69
C PRO A 293 32.02 1.62 23.62
N ARG A 294 32.34 1.11 22.43
CA ARG A 294 32.74 1.92 21.27
C ARG A 294 31.56 2.48 20.48
N LEU A 295 30.32 2.05 20.76
CA LEU A 295 29.11 2.66 20.21
C LEU A 295 28.64 3.76 21.17
N PHE A 296 28.44 4.96 20.66
CA PHE A 296 28.12 6.13 21.47
C PHE A 296 27.28 7.14 20.70
N CYS A 297 26.66 8.05 21.43
CA CYS A 297 26.02 9.25 20.90
C CYS A 297 26.90 10.48 21.19
N ASP A 298 27.05 11.36 20.19
CA ASP A 298 27.82 12.59 20.34
C ASP A 298 27.24 13.76 19.55
N TYR A 299 27.76 14.95 19.86
CA TYR A 299 27.58 16.15 19.08
C TYR A 299 28.72 16.26 18.07
N PHE A 300 28.45 15.79 16.85
CA PHE A 300 29.43 15.64 15.80
C PHE A 300 29.57 16.90 14.95
N THR A 301 30.81 17.30 14.67
CA THR A 301 31.11 18.52 13.90
C THR A 301 31.85 18.25 12.59
N ASN A 302 32.41 17.05 12.41
CA ASN A 302 33.25 16.69 11.27
C ASN A 302 34.39 17.70 10.97
N GLY A 303 34.82 18.49 11.96
CA GLY A 303 35.76 19.60 11.73
C GLY A 303 35.24 20.71 10.81
N ASN A 304 33.95 20.72 10.47
CA ASN A 304 33.34 21.72 9.60
C ASN A 304 33.03 23.00 10.40
N PRO A 305 33.46 24.21 9.96
CA PRO A 305 33.21 25.45 10.69
C PRO A 305 31.73 25.72 10.98
N GLY A 306 30.82 25.34 10.07
CA GLY A 306 29.38 25.51 10.27
C GLY A 306 28.83 24.62 11.38
N LEU A 307 29.33 23.39 11.50
CA LEU A 307 28.90 22.45 12.53
C LEU A 307 29.57 22.69 13.89
N LEU A 308 30.62 23.51 13.98
CA LEU A 308 31.13 23.97 15.28
C LEU A 308 30.08 24.84 16.01
N LEU A 309 29.32 25.65 15.24
CA LEU A 309 28.26 26.50 15.79
C LEU A 309 26.96 25.73 16.03
N GLN A 310 26.68 24.72 15.20
CA GLN A 310 25.51 23.88 15.32
C GLN A 310 25.87 22.40 15.11
N PRO A 311 26.43 21.73 16.14
CA PRO A 311 26.81 20.33 16.05
C PRO A 311 25.60 19.44 15.78
N ILE A 312 25.80 18.38 14.99
CA ILE A 312 24.74 17.43 14.68
C ILE A 312 24.73 16.29 15.71
N LYS A 313 23.53 15.87 16.10
CA LYS A 313 23.37 14.70 16.98
C LYS A 313 23.64 13.44 16.17
N ARG A 314 24.70 12.71 16.50
CA ARG A 314 25.09 11.46 15.85
C ARG A 314 25.02 10.33 16.85
N GLU A 315 24.55 9.17 16.39
CA GLU A 315 24.57 7.91 17.09
C GLU A 315 25.30 6.89 16.21
N LEU A 316 26.34 6.25 16.77
CA LEU A 316 27.10 5.23 16.07
C LEU A 316 26.41 3.87 16.26
N ILE A 317 25.80 3.37 15.18
CA ILE A 317 24.97 2.15 15.20
C ILE A 317 25.84 0.90 15.00
N SER A 318 26.81 0.98 14.09
CA SER A 318 27.78 -0.09 13.86
C SER A 318 29.13 0.48 13.44
N LEU A 319 30.19 -0.24 13.83
CA LEU A 319 31.56 0.01 13.38
C LEU A 319 31.89 -0.77 12.10
N GLN A 320 31.26 -1.94 11.92
CA GLN A 320 31.49 -2.82 10.78
C GLN A 320 30.15 -3.46 10.36
N PRO A 321 29.58 -3.06 9.21
CA PRO A 321 29.99 -1.91 8.41
C PRO A 321 29.78 -0.62 9.23
N TYR A 322 30.50 0.44 8.89
CA TYR A 322 30.28 1.73 9.54
C TYR A 322 28.88 2.24 9.21
N VAL A 323 28.02 2.33 10.22
CA VAL A 323 26.66 2.86 10.10
C VAL A 323 26.41 3.86 11.22
N VAL A 324 25.97 5.06 10.85
CA VAL A 324 25.60 6.11 11.80
C VAL A 324 24.20 6.62 11.54
N LEU A 325 23.51 6.99 12.62
CA LEU A 325 22.23 7.68 12.62
C LEU A 325 22.43 9.14 13.04
N PHE A 326 22.07 10.07 12.17
CA PHE A 326 21.96 11.48 12.49
C PHE A 326 20.53 11.80 12.92
N HIS A 327 20.36 12.22 14.17
CA HIS A 327 19.06 12.56 14.73
C HIS A 327 18.62 13.97 14.33
N SER A 328 17.33 14.13 14.01
CA SER A 328 16.76 15.42 13.60
C SER A 328 17.55 16.09 12.45
N PHE A 329 18.00 15.29 11.49
CA PHE A 329 18.82 15.73 10.35
C PHE A 329 18.08 16.73 9.45
N VAL A 330 16.78 16.51 9.22
CA VAL A 330 15.89 17.49 8.56
C VAL A 330 14.89 18.06 9.55
N THR A 331 14.35 19.23 9.25
CA THR A 331 13.19 19.73 10.01
C THR A 331 11.89 19.13 9.46
N ARG A 332 10.83 19.09 10.28
CA ARG A 332 9.48 18.70 9.82
C ARG A 332 9.01 19.49 8.61
N ALA A 333 9.34 20.78 8.55
CA ALA A 333 8.98 21.66 7.42
C ALA A 333 9.76 21.29 6.14
N GLU A 334 11.05 20.96 6.26
CA GLU A 334 11.84 20.46 5.13
C GLU A 334 11.29 19.12 4.63
N ALA A 335 11.04 18.17 5.54
CA ALA A 335 10.50 16.85 5.22
C ALA A 335 9.13 16.95 4.52
N LYS A 336 8.23 17.82 5.01
CA LYS A 336 6.94 18.09 4.36
C LYS A 336 7.11 18.61 2.93
N ARG A 337 7.96 19.62 2.72
CA ARG A 337 8.20 20.20 1.38
C ARG A 337 8.80 19.18 0.41
N ILE A 338 9.75 18.37 0.88
CA ILE A 338 10.35 17.32 0.05
C ILE A 338 9.28 16.32 -0.41
N LYS A 339 8.37 15.89 0.49
CA LYS A 339 7.25 15.02 0.11
C LYS A 339 6.31 15.70 -0.89
N GLU A 340 5.93 16.96 -0.65
CA GLU A 340 5.05 17.73 -1.56
C GLU A 340 5.63 17.86 -2.97
N TYR A 341 6.94 18.13 -3.09
CA TYR A 341 7.61 18.20 -4.39
C TYR A 341 7.75 16.83 -5.08
N ALA A 342 7.84 15.75 -4.30
CA ALA A 342 7.93 14.39 -4.83
C ALA A 342 6.59 13.88 -5.40
N VAL A 343 5.46 14.23 -4.78
CA VAL A 343 4.13 13.71 -5.14
C VAL A 343 3.82 13.73 -6.65
N PRO A 344 4.02 14.84 -7.39
CA PRO A 344 3.72 14.89 -8.82
C PRO A 344 4.58 13.93 -9.66
N GLY A 345 5.80 13.64 -9.20
CA GLY A 345 6.79 12.81 -9.88
C GLY A 345 6.82 11.35 -9.44
N LEU A 346 5.97 10.94 -8.47
CA LEU A 346 5.95 9.56 -8.00
C LEU A 346 5.52 8.60 -9.11
N ARG A 347 6.38 7.63 -9.41
CA ARG A 347 6.15 6.54 -10.36
C ARG A 347 6.61 5.23 -9.74
N ARG A 348 6.12 4.10 -10.26
CA ARG A 348 6.54 2.77 -9.82
C ARG A 348 8.06 2.68 -9.81
N SER A 349 8.64 2.29 -8.67
CA SER A 349 10.09 2.18 -8.57
C SER A 349 10.59 1.02 -9.43
N VAL A 350 11.40 1.33 -10.44
CA VAL A 350 12.11 0.33 -11.24
C VAL A 350 13.53 0.17 -10.72
N VAL A 351 14.07 -1.02 -10.86
CA VAL A 351 15.49 -1.32 -10.58
C VAL A 351 16.17 -1.65 -11.90
N ALA A 352 17.42 -1.23 -12.02
CA ALA A 352 18.22 -1.47 -13.21
C ALA A 352 18.72 -2.93 -13.21
N SER A 353 17.84 -3.88 -13.56
CA SER A 353 18.21 -5.29 -13.77
C SER A 353 18.46 -5.56 -15.25
N GLY A 354 19.73 -5.59 -15.67
CA GLY A 354 20.11 -5.95 -17.04
C GLY A 354 19.64 -4.98 -18.13
N VAL A 355 19.13 -5.54 -19.25
CA VAL A 355 18.83 -4.81 -20.50
C VAL A 355 17.46 -4.12 -20.46
N ASN A 356 16.52 -4.57 -19.61
CA ASN A 356 15.16 -4.02 -19.51
C ASN A 356 14.84 -3.55 -18.09
N GLN A 357 14.28 -2.34 -17.96
CA GLN A 357 13.67 -1.87 -16.71
C GLN A 357 12.33 -2.61 -16.51
N ALA A 358 12.36 -3.76 -15.83
CA ALA A 358 11.13 -4.46 -15.46
C ALA A 358 10.59 -3.96 -14.11
N THR A 359 9.26 -3.89 -13.99
CA THR A 359 8.58 -3.85 -12.68
C THR A 359 8.91 -5.14 -11.95
N ALA A 360 9.40 -5.05 -10.71
CA ALA A 360 9.90 -6.22 -10.01
C ALA A 360 9.23 -6.36 -8.65
N GLU A 361 8.71 -7.56 -8.39
CA GLU A 361 7.97 -7.92 -7.17
C GLU A 361 8.79 -7.69 -5.88
N TYR A 362 10.12 -7.68 -6.00
CA TYR A 362 11.06 -7.48 -4.90
C TYR A 362 11.17 -6.03 -4.37
N ARG A 363 10.50 -5.05 -5.01
CA ARG A 363 10.42 -3.66 -4.50
C ARG A 363 9.03 -3.09 -4.64
N ILE A 364 8.34 -2.92 -3.51
CA ILE A 364 6.98 -2.38 -3.47
C ILE A 364 6.98 -0.92 -3.00
N SER A 365 7.32 -0.02 -3.92
CA SER A 365 7.33 1.44 -3.68
C SER A 365 7.06 2.27 -4.95
N LYS A 366 6.73 3.55 -4.76
CA LYS A 366 6.85 4.60 -5.78
C LYS A 366 8.01 5.53 -5.45
N SER A 367 8.69 6.05 -6.47
CA SER A 367 9.80 6.99 -6.31
C SER A 367 9.73 8.18 -7.27
N ALA A 368 10.35 9.29 -6.85
CA ALA A 368 10.51 10.52 -7.62
C ALA A 368 11.94 11.05 -7.41
N TRP A 369 12.44 11.84 -8.36
CA TRP A 369 13.78 12.41 -8.30
C TRP A 369 13.71 13.93 -8.23
N LEU A 370 14.31 14.51 -7.19
CA LEU A 370 14.29 15.96 -6.97
C LEU A 370 15.66 16.57 -7.22
N LYS A 371 15.69 17.65 -8.00
CA LYS A 371 16.90 18.40 -8.35
C LYS A 371 17.03 19.64 -7.46
N GLU A 372 18.24 19.95 -7.02
CA GLU A 372 18.55 21.19 -6.29
C GLU A 372 18.14 22.44 -7.10
N SER A 373 18.44 22.45 -8.41
CA SER A 373 18.15 23.60 -9.29
C SER A 373 16.66 23.98 -9.35
N ALA A 374 15.76 23.03 -9.08
CA ALA A 374 14.33 23.28 -9.04
C ALA A 374 13.81 23.57 -7.62
N HIS A 375 14.51 23.10 -6.58
CA HIS A 375 14.01 23.11 -5.21
C HIS A 375 15.11 23.48 -4.21
N GLY A 376 15.10 24.73 -3.73
CA GLY A 376 16.11 25.22 -2.79
C GLY A 376 16.21 24.47 -1.45
N VAL A 377 15.16 23.72 -1.05
CA VAL A 377 15.22 22.83 0.12
C VAL A 377 16.19 21.66 -0.10
N VAL A 378 16.25 21.10 -1.32
CA VAL A 378 17.16 20.01 -1.67
C VAL A 378 18.61 20.49 -1.57
N GLY A 379 18.90 21.70 -2.06
CA GLY A 379 20.23 22.29 -1.93
C GLY A 379 20.68 22.53 -0.49
N LYS A 380 19.76 22.90 0.40
CA LYS A 380 20.06 23.02 1.84
C LYS A 380 20.41 21.67 2.45
N VAL A 381 19.67 20.62 2.09
CA VAL A 381 19.93 19.25 2.51
C VAL A 381 21.27 18.75 1.96
N ASP A 382 21.56 18.95 0.68
CA ASP A 382 22.82 18.55 0.04
C ASP A 382 24.03 19.23 0.72
N ARG A 383 23.95 20.53 1.03
CA ARG A 383 24.99 21.21 1.81
C ARG A 383 25.18 20.59 3.19
N ARG A 384 24.10 20.24 3.89
CA ARG A 384 24.16 19.59 5.20
C ARG A 384 24.78 18.20 5.11
N ILE A 385 24.45 17.41 4.09
CA ILE A 385 25.07 16.11 3.81
C ILE A 385 26.57 16.28 3.60
N SER A 386 26.98 17.25 2.78
CA SER A 386 28.41 17.54 2.54
C SER A 386 29.15 17.91 3.82
N MET A 387 28.54 18.73 4.70
CA MET A 387 29.15 19.11 5.98
C MET A 387 29.40 17.89 6.90
N VAL A 388 28.44 16.97 7.01
CA VAL A 388 28.54 15.81 7.92
C VAL A 388 29.33 14.65 7.34
N THR A 389 29.44 14.54 6.02
CA THR A 389 30.18 13.44 5.36
C THR A 389 31.58 13.84 4.89
N GLY A 390 31.81 15.13 4.65
CA GLY A 390 33.01 15.62 3.95
C GLY A 390 33.00 15.32 2.45
N LEU A 391 31.95 14.69 1.92
CA LEU A 391 31.87 14.29 0.52
C LEU A 391 31.32 15.42 -0.36
N ASN A 392 31.71 15.37 -1.63
CA ASN A 392 31.10 16.17 -2.68
C ASN A 392 29.79 15.51 -3.14
N VAL A 393 28.66 16.14 -2.83
CA VAL A 393 27.32 15.61 -3.16
C VAL A 393 26.62 16.38 -4.28
N GLN A 394 27.38 17.19 -5.00
CA GLN A 394 26.88 17.92 -6.16
C GLN A 394 26.99 17.05 -7.43
N PRO A 395 26.03 17.15 -8.37
CA PRO A 395 26.15 16.48 -9.66
C PRO A 395 27.44 16.89 -10.39
N PRO A 396 28.13 15.95 -11.09
CA PRO A 396 27.75 14.55 -11.32
C PRO A 396 28.23 13.57 -10.22
N TYR A 397 28.85 14.07 -9.15
CA TYR A 397 29.49 13.24 -8.11
C TYR A 397 28.52 12.60 -7.11
N ALA A 398 27.25 12.98 -7.17
CA ALA A 398 26.16 12.29 -6.51
C ALA A 398 24.89 12.36 -7.35
N GLU A 399 24.00 11.40 -7.13
CA GLU A 399 22.70 11.35 -7.78
C GLU A 399 21.76 12.43 -7.24
N TYR A 400 20.69 12.70 -7.98
CA TYR A 400 19.60 13.54 -7.48
C TYR A 400 18.92 12.88 -6.27
N LEU A 401 18.26 13.68 -5.43
CA LEU A 401 17.60 13.17 -4.24
C LEU A 401 16.42 12.28 -4.66
N GLN A 402 16.53 10.96 -4.43
CA GLN A 402 15.46 10.02 -4.72
C GLN A 402 14.52 9.95 -3.53
N VAL A 403 13.29 10.44 -3.69
CA VAL A 403 12.24 10.32 -2.67
C VAL A 403 11.40 9.08 -2.96
N VAL A 404 11.12 8.27 -1.95
CA VAL A 404 10.43 6.99 -2.06
C VAL A 404 9.27 6.93 -1.06
N ASN A 405 8.12 6.43 -1.49
CA ASN A 405 6.97 6.10 -0.66
C ASN A 405 6.62 4.62 -0.78
N TYR A 406 6.39 3.96 0.35
CA TYR A 406 6.04 2.54 0.41
C TYR A 406 4.52 2.35 0.52
N GLY A 407 4.02 1.26 -0.07
CA GLY A 407 2.61 0.87 -0.08
C GLY A 407 2.24 -0.14 0.99
N ILE A 408 1.12 -0.86 0.77
CA ILE A 408 0.64 -1.94 1.64
C ILE A 408 1.66 -3.09 1.61
N GLY A 409 2.17 -3.46 2.79
CA GLY A 409 3.29 -4.41 2.89
C GLY A 409 4.54 -3.95 2.12
N GLY A 410 4.65 -2.64 1.86
CA GLY A 410 5.71 -2.06 1.04
C GLY A 410 7.08 -2.32 1.64
N HIS A 411 7.99 -2.86 0.84
CA HIS A 411 9.30 -3.31 1.28
C HIS A 411 10.32 -3.13 0.15
N TYR A 412 11.58 -3.38 0.48
CA TYR A 412 12.64 -3.56 -0.51
C TYR A 412 13.48 -4.75 -0.07
N GLU A 413 13.48 -5.81 -0.88
CA GLU A 413 14.32 -6.99 -0.66
C GLU A 413 15.81 -6.64 -0.47
N PRO A 414 16.57 -7.48 0.27
CA PRO A 414 18.03 -7.44 0.36
C PRO A 414 18.74 -7.10 -0.94
N HIS A 415 19.45 -5.97 -0.95
CA HIS A 415 20.22 -5.49 -2.09
C HIS A 415 21.48 -4.74 -1.66
N PHE A 416 22.36 -4.53 -2.63
CA PHE A 416 23.48 -3.62 -2.53
C PHE A 416 23.16 -2.32 -3.25
N ASP A 417 23.63 -1.22 -2.68
CA ASP A 417 23.58 0.07 -3.37
C ASP A 417 24.72 0.24 -4.37
N HIS A 418 25.85 -0.45 -4.16
CA HIS A 418 26.96 -0.48 -5.12
C HIS A 418 26.72 -1.51 -6.23
N ALA A 419 27.34 -1.30 -7.38
CA ALA A 419 27.36 -2.27 -8.46
C ALA A 419 28.13 -3.54 -8.06
N THR A 420 27.52 -4.70 -8.26
CA THR A 420 28.09 -6.03 -7.99
C THR A 420 28.61 -6.75 -9.24
N SER A 421 28.43 -6.16 -10.42
CA SER A 421 28.94 -6.66 -11.69
C SER A 421 29.42 -5.52 -12.60
N ASP A 422 30.42 -5.80 -13.43
CA ASP A 422 30.97 -4.84 -14.40
C ASP A 422 29.95 -4.42 -15.48
N SER A 423 28.93 -5.25 -15.69
CA SER A 423 27.80 -4.98 -16.60
C SER A 423 26.74 -4.06 -16.00
N SER A 424 26.90 -3.63 -14.73
CA SER A 424 25.92 -2.78 -14.06
C SER A 424 25.66 -1.49 -14.84
N PRO A 425 24.39 -1.11 -15.06
CA PRO A 425 24.03 0.15 -15.70
C PRO A 425 24.62 1.39 -15.00
N LEU A 426 25.00 1.28 -13.72
CA LEU A 426 25.66 2.33 -12.97
C LEU A 426 26.95 2.83 -13.65
N TYR A 427 27.74 1.92 -14.23
CA TYR A 427 29.00 2.28 -14.88
C TYR A 427 28.83 3.07 -16.18
N ARG A 428 27.61 3.09 -16.78
CA ARG A 428 27.31 3.92 -17.96
C ARG A 428 27.37 5.41 -17.66
N LEU A 429 27.23 5.80 -16.39
CA LEU A 429 27.28 7.19 -15.95
C LEU A 429 28.70 7.78 -15.97
N LYS A 430 29.74 6.93 -16.07
CA LYS A 430 31.16 7.33 -15.99
C LYS A 430 31.51 8.14 -14.74
N THR A 431 30.79 7.90 -13.64
CA THR A 431 31.00 8.53 -12.32
C THR A 431 31.62 7.58 -11.31
N GLY A 432 31.95 6.35 -11.72
CA GLY A 432 32.41 5.29 -10.82
C GLY A 432 31.25 4.62 -10.06
N ASN A 433 31.59 3.78 -9.09
CA ASN A 433 30.60 3.07 -8.29
C ASN A 433 30.01 3.98 -7.19
N ARG A 434 28.90 3.59 -6.56
CA ARG A 434 28.30 4.31 -5.42
C ARG A 434 29.13 4.03 -4.17
N VAL A 435 29.84 5.03 -3.70
CA VAL A 435 30.81 4.95 -2.61
C VAL A 435 30.16 5.00 -1.23
N ALA A 436 29.01 5.69 -1.13
CA ALA A 436 28.26 5.88 0.11
C ALA A 436 26.77 6.08 -0.15
N THR A 437 25.96 5.76 0.86
CA THR A 437 24.53 6.06 0.87
C THR A 437 24.20 6.94 2.06
N PHE A 438 23.39 7.97 1.81
CA PHE A 438 22.78 8.81 2.82
C PHE A 438 21.26 8.73 2.67
N MET A 439 20.58 8.09 3.63
CA MET A 439 19.14 7.84 3.59
C MET A 439 18.43 8.62 4.70
N ILE A 440 17.48 9.47 4.35
CA ILE A 440 16.74 10.33 5.27
C ILE A 440 15.33 9.76 5.48
N TYR A 441 14.90 9.60 6.72
CA TYR A 441 13.50 9.27 7.05
C TYR A 441 12.65 10.55 7.04
N LEU A 442 11.65 10.63 6.15
CA LEU A 442 10.79 11.82 5.98
C LEU A 442 9.43 11.69 6.70
N SER A 443 9.21 10.58 7.39
CA SER A 443 8.02 10.29 8.19
C SER A 443 8.36 9.28 9.28
N SER A 444 7.45 9.18 10.26
CA SER A 444 7.43 8.10 11.24
C SER A 444 6.76 6.87 10.67
N VAL A 445 7.09 5.72 11.23
CA VAL A 445 6.38 4.44 11.02
C VAL A 445 6.06 3.89 12.39
N GLU A 446 4.79 3.61 12.64
CA GLU A 446 4.29 3.15 13.93
C GLU A 446 4.71 1.70 14.21
N ALA A 447 4.69 0.85 13.19
CA ALA A 447 5.13 -0.54 13.28
C ALA A 447 5.74 -1.06 11.98
N GLY A 448 6.83 -1.82 12.10
CA GLY A 448 7.57 -2.36 10.97
C GLY A 448 8.48 -1.33 10.28
N GLY A 449 8.79 -1.54 9.00
CA GLY A 449 9.52 -0.54 8.22
C GLY A 449 11.01 -0.37 8.53
N PHE A 450 11.60 -1.20 9.38
CA PHE A 450 13.03 -1.17 9.74
C PHE A 450 13.97 -1.22 8.53
N THR A 451 15.20 -0.74 8.71
CA THR A 451 16.30 -0.95 7.75
C THR A 451 17.19 -2.06 8.28
N ALA A 452 17.17 -3.24 7.66
CA ALA A 452 17.92 -4.42 8.10
C ALA A 452 19.23 -4.54 7.33
N PHE A 453 20.35 -4.67 8.02
CA PHE A 453 21.67 -5.01 7.47
C PHE A 453 21.91 -6.50 7.70
N ILE A 454 21.86 -7.27 6.61
CA ILE A 454 21.62 -8.71 6.67
C ILE A 454 22.83 -9.47 7.18
N TYR A 455 23.99 -9.28 6.54
CA TYR A 455 25.23 -9.95 6.97
C TYR A 455 25.81 -9.34 8.25
N ALA A 456 25.61 -8.04 8.47
CA ALA A 456 25.97 -7.40 9.73
C ALA A 456 25.03 -7.78 10.90
N ASN A 457 23.92 -8.46 10.62
CA ASN A 457 22.98 -9.01 11.59
C ASN A 457 22.40 -7.98 12.57
N PHE A 458 22.01 -6.81 12.05
CA PHE A 458 21.25 -5.82 12.83
C PHE A 458 20.20 -5.09 12.01
N SER A 459 19.26 -4.43 12.69
CA SER A 459 18.27 -3.56 12.06
C SER A 459 18.17 -2.23 12.78
N VAL A 460 17.80 -1.19 12.03
CA VAL A 460 17.67 0.18 12.52
C VAL A 460 16.21 0.61 12.44
N PRO A 461 15.63 1.17 13.53
CA PRO A 461 14.28 1.72 13.51
C PRO A 461 14.15 2.94 12.60
N VAL A 462 12.92 3.16 12.13
CA VAL A 462 12.59 4.40 11.41
C VAL A 462 12.55 5.54 12.42
N VAL A 463 13.50 6.46 12.31
CA VAL A 463 13.59 7.63 13.18
C VAL A 463 13.17 8.87 12.40
N GLU A 464 11.97 9.38 12.70
CA GLU A 464 11.37 10.51 11.99
C GLU A 464 12.36 11.68 11.88
N ASN A 465 12.55 12.19 10.66
CA ASN A 465 13.47 13.29 10.34
C ASN A 465 14.96 12.99 10.60
N GLY A 466 15.31 11.78 11.01
CA GLY A 466 16.69 11.30 11.10
C GLY A 466 17.25 10.86 9.75
N ALA A 467 18.55 10.57 9.71
CA ALA A 467 19.20 10.05 8.52
C ALA A 467 20.27 9.00 8.84
N LEU A 468 20.29 7.91 8.07
CA LEU A 468 21.34 6.92 8.11
C LEU A 468 22.42 7.20 7.07
N PHE A 469 23.65 6.90 7.45
CA PHE A 469 24.80 6.96 6.56
C PHE A 469 25.65 5.70 6.71
N TRP A 470 26.08 5.14 5.59
CA TRP A 470 27.04 4.04 5.53
C TRP A 470 27.90 4.11 4.27
N TRP A 471 29.05 3.45 4.34
CA TRP A 471 29.98 3.31 3.22
C TRP A 471 29.68 2.03 2.46
N ASN A 472 29.32 2.14 1.18
CA ASN A 472 29.02 0.99 0.32
C ASN A 472 30.29 0.27 -0.15
N LEU A 473 31.40 1.00 -0.23
CA LEU A 473 32.69 0.48 -0.66
C LEU A 473 33.71 0.57 0.47
N HIS A 474 34.68 -0.34 0.47
CA HIS A 474 35.96 -0.22 1.17
C HIS A 474 36.79 0.95 0.61
N ARG A 475 37.85 1.38 1.30
CA ARG A 475 38.74 2.46 0.83
C ARG A 475 39.56 2.04 -0.40
N ASN A 476 39.73 0.74 -0.64
CA ASN A 476 40.31 0.16 -1.84
C ASN A 476 39.33 0.11 -3.04
N GLY A 477 38.08 0.57 -2.86
CA GLY A 477 37.05 0.60 -3.91
C GLY A 477 36.23 -0.67 -4.05
N GLN A 478 36.55 -1.76 -3.34
CA GLN A 478 35.77 -2.99 -3.38
C GLN A 478 34.42 -2.82 -2.68
N GLY A 479 33.40 -3.51 -3.19
CA GLY A 479 32.07 -3.54 -2.58
C GLY A 479 32.09 -4.15 -1.18
N ASN A 480 31.54 -3.44 -0.20
CA ASN A 480 31.43 -3.96 1.16
C ASN A 480 30.21 -4.88 1.28
N VAL A 481 30.46 -6.19 1.37
CA VAL A 481 29.40 -7.21 1.45
C VAL A 481 28.52 -7.05 2.68
N ASP A 482 29.04 -6.53 3.79
CA ASP A 482 28.27 -6.36 5.03
C ASP A 482 27.18 -5.28 4.91
N THR A 483 27.20 -4.49 3.84
CA THR A 483 26.19 -3.48 3.52
C THR A 483 24.97 -4.03 2.77
N LEU A 484 24.87 -5.35 2.57
CA LEU A 484 23.65 -5.98 2.06
C LEU A 484 22.50 -5.58 2.99
N HIS A 485 21.55 -4.80 2.49
CA HIS A 485 20.52 -4.21 3.32
C HIS A 485 19.15 -4.27 2.66
N ALA A 486 18.11 -4.15 3.48
CA ALA A 486 16.72 -4.28 3.08
C ALA A 486 15.83 -3.28 3.84
N GLY A 487 14.71 -2.91 3.21
CA GLY A 487 13.63 -2.22 3.89
C GLY A 487 12.57 -3.23 4.31
N CYS A 488 12.45 -3.50 5.61
CA CYS A 488 11.41 -4.37 6.15
C CYS A 488 10.01 -3.87 5.78
N PRO A 489 9.01 -4.76 5.62
CA PRO A 489 7.66 -4.35 5.28
C PRO A 489 7.06 -3.45 6.34
N VAL A 490 6.32 -2.43 5.92
CA VAL A 490 5.58 -1.55 6.83
C VAL A 490 4.32 -2.27 7.31
N ILE A 491 4.16 -2.42 8.62
CA ILE A 491 2.94 -2.99 9.22
C ILE A 491 1.89 -1.89 9.35
N VAL A 492 2.24 -0.79 10.03
CA VAL A 492 1.36 0.37 10.20
C VAL A 492 2.19 1.63 10.02
N GLY A 493 1.66 2.53 9.19
CA GLY A 493 2.21 3.85 8.95
C GLY A 493 2.39 4.19 7.48
N ASP A 494 2.98 5.36 7.24
CA ASP A 494 3.28 5.86 5.91
C ASP A 494 4.77 6.12 5.81
N LYS A 495 5.54 5.12 5.32
CA LYS A 495 6.99 5.22 5.23
C LYS A 495 7.42 6.04 4.01
N TRP A 496 8.16 7.11 4.29
CA TRP A 496 8.82 7.92 3.29
C TRP A 496 10.30 8.01 3.59
N VAL A 497 11.12 7.80 2.56
CA VAL A 497 12.56 7.97 2.65
C VAL A 497 13.09 8.82 1.50
N ALA A 498 14.21 9.49 1.70
CA ALA A 498 14.97 10.12 0.64
C ALA A 498 16.40 9.58 0.60
N ASN A 499 16.83 9.04 -0.53
CA ASN A 499 18.17 8.52 -0.75
C ASN A 499 19.01 9.54 -1.52
N LYS A 500 20.24 9.73 -1.05
CA LYS A 500 21.32 10.42 -1.77
C LYS A 500 22.48 9.44 -1.91
N TRP A 501 22.71 9.00 -3.13
CA TRP A 501 23.84 8.14 -3.46
C TRP A 501 25.02 8.98 -3.95
N VAL A 502 26.17 8.79 -3.33
CA VAL A 502 27.41 9.49 -3.68
C VAL A 502 28.29 8.55 -4.47
N HIS A 503 28.85 9.03 -5.58
CA HIS A 503 29.75 8.27 -6.41
C HIS A 503 31.21 8.39 -5.96
N GLU A 504 32.04 7.45 -6.40
CA GLU A 504 33.47 7.40 -6.14
C GLU A 504 34.24 8.58 -6.75
N PHE A 505 33.93 8.94 -8.00
CA PHE A 505 34.63 10.03 -8.67
C PHE A 505 34.25 11.38 -8.04
N GLY A 506 35.22 12.29 -7.96
CA GLY A 506 35.10 13.58 -7.26
C GLY A 506 35.33 13.50 -5.76
N GLN A 507 35.68 12.33 -5.23
CA GLN A 507 36.00 12.10 -3.81
C GLN A 507 37.48 11.82 -3.56
N GLU A 508 38.34 11.85 -4.58
CA GLU A 508 39.73 11.38 -4.54
C GLU A 508 40.55 12.05 -3.44
N PHE A 509 40.29 13.35 -3.21
CA PHE A 509 40.97 14.14 -2.18
C PHE A 509 40.19 14.21 -0.85
N GLN A 510 38.90 13.90 -0.86
CA GLN A 510 38.01 13.93 0.31
C GLN A 510 38.01 12.59 1.05
N ARG A 511 38.10 11.48 0.32
CA ARG A 511 38.13 10.10 0.82
C ARG A 511 39.38 9.40 0.28
N ARG A 512 40.53 9.75 0.84
CA ARG A 512 41.82 9.16 0.47
C ARG A 512 41.83 7.64 0.73
N CYS A 513 42.50 6.90 -0.14
CA CYS A 513 42.76 5.48 0.04
C CYS A 513 43.53 5.24 1.35
N SER A 514 43.32 4.06 1.96
CA SER A 514 44.17 3.63 3.07
C SER A 514 45.54 3.21 2.57
N LEU A 515 46.53 3.20 3.47
CA LEU A 515 47.80 2.52 3.23
C LEU A 515 47.65 0.99 3.34
N ASN A 516 46.56 0.53 3.94
CA ASN A 516 46.18 -0.88 3.98
C ASN A 516 45.38 -1.25 2.72
N PRO A 517 45.85 -2.19 1.88
CA PRO A 517 45.16 -2.57 0.64
C PRO A 517 43.83 -3.30 0.86
N GLU A 518 43.58 -3.80 2.08
CA GLU A 518 42.35 -4.51 2.45
C GLU A 518 41.27 -3.60 3.08
N GLU A 519 41.57 -2.32 3.27
CA GLU A 519 40.65 -1.34 3.91
C GLU A 519 39.74 -0.60 2.96
#